data_AF-B7QK32-F1
#
_entry.id   AF-B7QK32-F1
#
_cell.length_a   1.000
_cell.length_b   1.000
_cell.length_c   1.000
_cell.angle_alpha   90.00
_cell.angle_beta   90.00
_cell.angle_gamma   90.00
#
_symmetry.space_group_name_H-M   'P 1'
#
loop_
_entity.id
_entity.type
_entity.pdbx_description
1 polymer ?
#
loop_
_entity_poly.entity_id
_entity_poly.type
_entity_poly.pdbx_seq_one_letter_code
_entity_poly.pdbx_strand_id
1 'polypeptide(L)'
;MNNYEFMEAYKEQAILVFTKILQSLKDENWALPIMYAACLDLRLFAAQADAQLSKKGKGKPGETLEKAAELLMGCFRVCASDNRSSLEDSKRRGMLNLVNQLFKIYFKINKLHLCKPLIRAIESSTLKDHFSISQLVTYRYYVGRKAMFDSDFKNAEDYLTFAFLRCDRESVRNKRLILIYLIPVKMLLGHMPSEGLLRKYDLMQFSEVVSAVTEGNLLRLDNALSANEDFFIKSGIYLILERLKGITYRNLFKKVYLLLKTHQIPIEAFLVTLRYMKIEDVDLDELQCIIANLIYE
;
A
#
# COMPACT_ATOMS: atom_id res chain seq x y z
N MET A 1 10.36 26.60 29.30
CA MET A 1 10.05 26.63 27.86
C MET A 1 11.19 25.94 27.14
N ASN A 2 10.91 24.83 26.45
CA ASN A 2 11.96 23.94 25.93
C ASN A 2 12.50 24.45 24.58
N ASN A 3 13.82 24.42 24.37
CA ASN A 3 14.45 24.73 23.07
C ASN A 3 13.85 23.96 21.87
N TYR A 4 13.20 22.82 22.13
CA TYR A 4 12.49 22.02 21.14
C TYR A 4 11.23 22.71 20.59
N GLU A 5 10.45 23.39 21.43
CA GLU A 5 9.21 24.06 21.02
C GLU A 5 9.51 25.24 20.08
N PHE A 6 10.61 25.96 20.34
CA PHE A 6 11.06 27.06 19.48
C PHE A 6 11.57 26.59 18.12
N MET A 7 12.26 25.44 18.06
CA MET A 7 12.74 24.86 16.80
C MET A 7 11.62 24.31 15.93
N GLU A 8 10.58 23.76 16.55
CA GLU A 8 9.39 23.25 15.85
C GLU A 8 8.55 24.41 15.29
N ALA A 9 8.25 25.41 16.12
CA ALA A 9 7.55 26.63 15.71
C ALA A 9 8.30 27.40 14.61
N TYR A 10 9.63 27.53 14.72
CA TYR A 10 10.45 28.19 13.70
C TYR A 10 10.36 27.49 12.34
N LYS A 11 10.31 26.15 12.32
CA LYS A 11 10.23 25.37 11.08
C LYS A 11 8.84 25.44 10.43
N GLU A 12 7.78 25.36 11.23
CA GLU A 12 6.42 25.58 10.74
C GLU A 12 6.29 26.97 10.12
N GLN A 13 6.86 27.98 10.80
CA GLN A 13 6.88 29.36 10.34
C GLN A 13 7.75 29.54 9.08
N ALA A 14 8.91 28.89 9.00
CA ALA A 14 9.79 28.94 7.82
C ALA A 14 9.12 28.37 6.57
N ILE A 15 8.34 27.29 6.70
CA ILE A 15 7.63 26.68 5.56
C ILE A 15 6.40 27.49 5.19
N LEU A 16 5.71 28.09 6.15
CA LEU A 16 4.63 29.02 5.88
C LEU A 16 5.15 30.25 5.11
N VAL A 17 6.30 30.80 5.51
CA VAL A 17 6.99 31.89 4.80
C VAL A 17 7.43 31.43 3.41
N PHE A 18 8.02 30.24 3.29
CA PHE A 18 8.41 29.69 1.99
C PHE A 18 7.21 29.48 1.05
N THR A 19 6.07 29.04 1.58
CA THR A 19 4.83 28.89 0.80
C THR A 19 4.36 30.24 0.25
N LYS A 20 4.48 31.32 1.04
CA LYS A 20 4.19 32.70 0.57
C LYS A 20 5.18 33.14 -0.50
N ILE A 21 6.47 32.84 -0.34
CA ILE A 21 7.52 33.14 -1.34
C ILE A 21 7.24 32.40 -2.66
N LEU A 22 6.91 31.11 -2.59
CA LEU A 22 6.55 30.27 -3.74
C LEU A 22 5.29 30.78 -4.46
N GLN A 23 4.35 31.36 -3.71
CA GLN A 23 3.17 32.00 -4.26
C GLN A 23 3.49 33.35 -4.92
N SER A 24 4.46 34.11 -4.40
CA SER A 24 4.90 35.38 -4.99
C SER A 24 5.73 35.22 -6.27
N LEU A 25 6.47 34.11 -6.41
CA LEU A 25 7.21 33.78 -7.61
C LEU A 25 6.24 33.33 -8.71
N LYS A 26 5.87 34.26 -9.60
CA LYS A 26 5.01 33.97 -10.76
C LYS A 26 5.89 33.48 -11.91
N ASP A 27 5.43 32.44 -12.60
CA ASP A 27 6.03 31.95 -13.85
C ASP A 27 7.47 31.42 -13.76
N GLU A 28 7.96 31.08 -12.55
CA GLU A 28 9.29 30.49 -12.32
C GLU A 28 9.21 29.21 -11.47
N ASN A 29 10.09 28.23 -11.76
CA ASN A 29 10.17 26.95 -11.04
C ASN A 29 11.51 26.65 -10.34
N TRP A 30 12.48 27.58 -10.37
CA TRP A 30 13.81 27.36 -9.78
C TRP A 30 13.77 27.05 -8.29
N ALA A 31 12.70 27.47 -7.59
CA ALA A 31 12.51 27.21 -6.16
C ALA A 31 12.03 25.77 -5.85
N LEU A 32 11.67 24.97 -6.87
CA LEU A 32 11.16 23.60 -6.66
C LEU A 32 12.15 22.67 -5.94
N PRO A 33 13.46 22.63 -6.27
CA PRO A 33 14.42 21.79 -5.55
C PRO A 33 14.52 22.16 -4.06
N ILE A 34 14.47 23.46 -3.74
CA ILE A 34 14.47 23.97 -2.36
C ILE A 34 13.20 23.51 -1.64
N MET A 35 12.04 23.63 -2.30
CA MET A 35 10.77 23.13 -1.78
C MET A 35 10.85 21.63 -1.48
N TYR A 36 11.43 20.83 -2.38
CA TYR A 36 11.55 19.38 -2.17
C TYR A 36 12.38 19.04 -0.94
N ALA A 37 13.51 19.73 -0.73
CA ALA A 37 14.34 19.56 0.45
C ALA A 37 13.59 19.98 1.72
N ALA A 38 12.97 21.16 1.74
CA ALA A 38 12.22 21.66 2.88
C ALA A 38 11.05 20.74 3.27
N CYS A 39 10.27 20.26 2.29
CA CYS A 39 9.16 19.34 2.54
C CYS A 39 9.63 17.96 3.03
N LEU A 40 10.76 17.47 2.51
CA LEU A 40 11.37 16.22 2.99
C LEU A 40 11.79 16.35 4.45
N ASP A 41 12.52 17.42 4.78
CA ASP A 41 13.03 17.68 6.12
C ASP A 41 11.89 17.86 7.12
N LEU A 42 10.86 18.62 6.76
CA LEU A 42 9.66 18.79 7.59
C LEU A 42 9.03 17.43 7.94
N ARG A 43 8.84 16.56 6.95
CA ARG A 43 8.28 15.23 7.17
C ARG A 43 9.17 14.39 8.09
N LEU A 44 10.49 14.42 7.90
CA LEU A 44 11.43 13.65 8.71
C LEU A 44 11.47 14.16 10.15
N PHE A 45 11.48 15.47 10.36
CA PHE A 45 11.44 16.07 11.69
C PHE A 45 10.12 15.80 12.39
N ALA A 46 8.98 15.99 11.72
CA ALA A 46 7.66 15.67 12.28
C ALA A 46 7.57 14.18 12.68
N ALA A 47 8.11 13.29 11.84
CA ALA A 47 8.17 11.86 12.15
C ALA A 47 9.02 11.54 13.38
N GLN A 48 10.12 12.26 13.60
CA GLN A 48 10.97 12.11 14.78
C GLN A 48 10.35 12.73 16.03
N ALA A 49 9.72 13.90 15.90
CA ALA A 49 9.01 14.58 16.97
C ALA A 49 7.88 13.69 17.52
N ASP A 50 7.03 13.14 16.65
CA ASP A 50 5.98 12.19 17.04
C ASP A 50 6.54 10.95 17.75
N ALA A 51 7.68 10.42 17.27
CA ALA A 51 8.33 9.27 17.91
C ALA A 51 8.88 9.60 19.30
N GLN A 52 9.41 10.81 19.51
CA GLN A 52 9.89 11.27 20.82
C GLN A 52 8.76 11.56 21.79
N LEU A 53 7.70 12.20 21.31
CA LEU A 53 6.49 12.50 22.07
C LEU A 53 5.81 11.20 22.54
N SER A 54 5.61 10.26 21.62
CA SER A 54 5.07 8.93 21.94
C SER A 54 5.91 8.19 22.99
N LYS A 55 7.25 8.22 22.89
CA LYS A 55 8.16 7.63 23.90
C LYS A 55 8.04 8.29 25.29
N LYS A 56 7.74 9.58 25.35
CA LYS A 56 7.55 10.32 26.61
C LYS A 56 6.13 10.20 27.16
N GLY A 57 5.24 9.44 26.51
CA GLY A 57 3.83 9.32 26.89
C GLY A 57 3.05 10.64 26.77
N LYS A 58 3.57 11.61 26.01
CA LYS A 58 2.96 12.94 25.82
C LYS A 58 2.59 13.11 24.35
N GLY A 59 1.39 13.59 24.06
CA GLY A 59 0.93 13.88 22.68
C GLY A 59 0.29 12.68 21.98
N LYS A 60 -0.58 12.96 21.00
CA LYS A 60 -1.25 11.93 20.20
C LYS A 60 -0.31 11.45 19.09
N PRO A 61 -0.17 10.13 18.85
CA PRO A 61 0.63 9.62 17.75
C PRO A 61 0.14 10.18 16.40
N GLY A 62 1.04 10.79 15.63
CA GLY A 62 0.72 11.33 14.30
C GLY A 62 0.28 12.79 14.27
N GLU A 63 0.11 13.45 15.42
CA GLU A 63 -0.37 14.84 15.48
C GLU A 63 0.59 15.81 14.78
N THR A 64 1.90 15.66 15.00
CA THR A 64 2.91 16.53 14.37
C THR A 64 2.99 16.26 12.88
N LEU A 65 2.87 15.00 12.48
CA LEU A 65 2.79 14.61 11.07
C LEU A 65 1.57 15.20 10.37
N GLU A 66 0.43 15.32 11.05
CA GLU A 66 -0.77 15.96 10.51
C GLU A 66 -0.54 17.45 10.24
N LYS A 67 0.03 18.18 11.21
CA LYS A 67 0.40 19.59 11.02
C LYS A 67 1.37 19.78 9.85
N ALA A 68 2.37 18.92 9.75
CA ALA A 68 3.28 18.92 8.61
C ALA A 68 2.56 18.67 7.28
N ALA A 69 1.60 17.74 7.24
CA ALA A 69 0.81 17.47 6.04
C ALA A 69 -0.03 18.68 5.62
N GLU A 70 -0.59 19.45 6.54
CA GLU A 70 -1.32 20.68 6.24
C GLU A 70 -0.45 21.73 5.54
N LEU A 71 0.79 21.89 6.00
CA LEU A 71 1.78 22.78 5.37
C LEU A 71 2.14 22.30 3.95
N LEU A 72 2.42 21.00 3.79
CA LEU A 72 2.69 20.39 2.48
C LEU A 72 1.50 20.54 1.52
N MET A 73 0.27 20.43 2.02
CA MET A 73 -0.96 20.69 1.25
C MET A 73 -1.05 22.16 0.80
N GLY A 74 -0.54 23.10 1.60
CA GLY A 74 -0.34 24.50 1.19
C GLY A 74 0.53 24.60 -0.07
N CYS A 75 1.73 24.02 -0.05
CA CYS A 75 2.62 24.00 -1.21
C CYS A 75 1.98 23.30 -2.43
N PHE A 76 1.25 22.19 -2.18
CA PHE A 76 0.56 21.44 -3.24
C PHE A 76 -0.49 22.30 -3.94
N ARG A 77 -1.30 23.05 -3.17
CA ARG A 77 -2.32 23.95 -3.74
C ARG A 77 -1.70 25.05 -4.61
N VAL A 78 -0.56 25.61 -4.19
CA VAL A 78 0.19 26.61 -4.97
C VAL A 78 0.71 26.01 -6.29
N CYS A 79 1.22 24.78 -6.26
CA CYS A 79 1.69 24.10 -7.48
C CYS A 79 0.53 23.69 -8.40
N ALA A 80 -0.60 23.28 -7.84
CA ALA A 80 -1.77 22.82 -8.59
C ALA A 80 -2.52 23.96 -9.29
N SER A 81 -2.52 25.17 -8.72
CA SER A 81 -3.18 26.35 -9.28
C SER A 81 -2.37 27.08 -10.36
N ASP A 82 -1.14 26.63 -10.64
CA ASP A 82 -0.28 27.22 -11.65
C ASP A 82 -0.73 26.81 -13.07
N ASN A 83 -1.67 27.57 -13.61
CA ASN A 83 -2.30 27.32 -14.92
C ASN A 83 -1.75 28.20 -16.05
N ARG A 84 -0.87 29.16 -15.75
CA ARG A 84 -0.47 30.22 -16.69
C ARG A 84 0.93 30.01 -17.27
N SER A 85 1.77 29.23 -16.59
CA SER A 85 3.14 28.95 -16.99
C SER A 85 3.21 27.96 -18.17
N SER A 86 4.27 28.09 -18.99
CA SER A 86 4.64 27.06 -19.96
C SER A 86 4.86 25.71 -19.27
N LEU A 87 4.78 24.58 -20.00
CA LEU A 87 5.02 23.25 -19.40
C LEU A 87 6.40 23.14 -18.75
N GLU A 88 7.41 23.81 -19.31
CA GLU A 88 8.79 23.75 -18.85
C GLU A 88 8.99 24.50 -17.53
N ASP A 89 8.34 25.67 -17.39
CA ASP A 89 8.46 26.57 -16.25
C ASP A 89 7.39 26.33 -15.17
N SER A 90 6.45 25.42 -15.42
CA SER A 90 5.34 25.20 -14.49
C SER A 90 5.78 24.56 -13.18
N LYS A 91 5.31 25.14 -12.07
CA LYS A 91 5.41 24.59 -10.71
C LYS A 91 4.63 23.30 -10.56
N ARG A 92 3.72 22.98 -11.48
CA ARG A 92 3.00 21.70 -11.52
C ARG A 92 3.93 20.48 -11.58
N ARG A 93 5.17 20.65 -12.08
CA ARG A 93 6.23 19.62 -12.02
C ARG A 93 6.55 19.17 -10.59
N GLY A 94 6.34 20.05 -9.61
CA GLY A 94 6.50 19.77 -8.18
C GLY A 94 5.38 18.99 -7.52
N MET A 95 4.21 18.84 -8.16
CA MET A 95 3.06 18.18 -7.55
C MET A 95 3.37 16.73 -7.17
N LEU A 96 4.03 15.97 -8.04
CA LEU A 96 4.28 14.55 -7.79
C LEU A 96 5.23 14.33 -6.59
N ASN A 97 6.23 15.20 -6.42
CA ASN A 97 7.09 15.16 -5.24
C ASN A 97 6.27 15.37 -3.96
N LEU A 98 5.45 16.42 -3.92
CA LEU A 98 4.60 16.75 -2.78
C LEU A 98 3.60 15.63 -2.47
N VAL A 99 2.94 15.08 -3.48
CA VAL A 99 2.03 13.93 -3.34
C VAL A 99 2.76 12.72 -2.75
N ASN A 100 3.97 12.42 -3.20
CA ASN A 100 4.77 11.34 -2.63
C ASN A 100 5.14 11.57 -1.16
N GLN A 101 5.43 12.81 -0.74
CA GLN A 101 5.66 13.12 0.67
C GLN A 101 4.38 13.00 1.49
N LEU A 102 3.25 13.50 0.97
CA LEU A 102 1.94 13.41 1.59
C LEU A 102 1.49 11.96 1.76
N PHE A 103 1.67 11.10 0.75
CA PHE A 103 1.40 9.66 0.85
C PHE A 103 2.22 9.01 1.96
N LYS A 104 3.52 9.33 2.07
CA LYS A 104 4.36 8.82 3.17
C LYS A 104 3.82 9.20 4.54
N ILE A 105 3.19 10.37 4.68
CA ILE A 105 2.53 10.81 5.92
C ILE A 105 1.21 10.06 6.11
N TYR A 106 0.30 10.13 5.15
CA TYR A 106 -1.06 9.58 5.25
C TYR A 106 -1.10 8.07 5.47
N PHE A 107 -0.18 7.32 4.86
CA PHE A 107 -0.05 5.89 5.14
C PHE A 107 0.50 5.63 6.55
N LYS A 108 1.34 6.52 7.09
CA LYS A 108 1.89 6.37 8.45
C LYS A 108 0.87 6.70 9.54
N ILE A 109 0.00 7.68 9.30
CA ILE A 109 -1.10 8.06 10.23
C ILE A 109 -2.42 7.32 9.94
N ASN A 110 -2.43 6.37 9.01
CA ASN A 110 -3.59 5.59 8.60
C ASN A 110 -4.81 6.43 8.10
N LYS A 111 -4.57 7.59 7.46
CA LYS A 111 -5.62 8.44 6.85
C LYS A 111 -5.68 8.27 5.32
N LEU A 112 -5.91 7.04 4.86
CA LEU A 112 -5.85 6.68 3.43
C LEU A 112 -6.89 7.39 2.54
N HIS A 113 -8.02 7.81 3.12
CA HIS A 113 -9.07 8.53 2.39
C HIS A 113 -8.56 9.87 1.79
N LEU A 114 -7.60 10.52 2.45
CA LEU A 114 -6.98 11.78 2.00
C LEU A 114 -6.11 11.63 0.75
N CYS A 115 -5.76 10.40 0.36
CA CYS A 115 -5.01 10.15 -0.87
C CYS A 115 -5.87 10.35 -2.13
N LYS A 116 -7.20 10.14 -2.05
CA LYS A 116 -8.08 10.14 -3.24
C LYS A 116 -8.10 11.48 -4.00
N PRO A 117 -8.18 12.66 -3.34
CA PRO A 117 -8.07 13.95 -4.02
C PRO A 117 -6.71 14.16 -4.71
N LEU A 118 -5.62 13.71 -4.08
CA LEU A 118 -4.28 13.85 -4.63
C LEU A 118 -4.08 13.00 -5.89
N ILE A 119 -4.58 11.76 -5.86
CA ILE A 119 -4.59 10.85 -7.02
C ILE A 119 -5.32 11.52 -8.19
N ARG A 120 -6.54 12.02 -7.95
CA ARG A 120 -7.34 12.69 -8.99
C ARG A 120 -6.62 13.90 -9.60
N ALA A 121 -5.92 14.69 -8.80
CA ALA A 121 -5.20 15.86 -9.29
C ALA A 121 -3.98 15.50 -10.16
N ILE A 122 -3.28 14.41 -9.85
CA ILE A 122 -2.20 13.90 -10.70
C ILE A 122 -2.77 13.26 -11.97
N GLU A 123 -3.88 12.53 -11.85
CA GLU A 123 -4.57 11.90 -12.97
C GLU A 123 -5.22 12.89 -13.95
N SER A 124 -5.61 14.08 -13.49
CA SER A 124 -6.12 15.15 -14.37
C SER A 124 -5.00 16.01 -14.96
N SER A 125 -3.77 15.89 -14.46
CA SER A 125 -2.64 16.68 -14.94
C SER A 125 -2.18 16.25 -16.33
N THR A 126 -1.84 17.22 -17.17
CA THR A 126 -1.22 17.01 -18.50
C THR A 126 0.27 16.62 -18.41
N LEU A 127 0.87 16.64 -17.22
CA LEU A 127 2.31 16.42 -17.00
C LEU A 127 2.71 14.98 -16.71
N LYS A 128 1.80 13.99 -16.86
CA LYS A 128 2.05 12.59 -16.50
C LYS A 128 3.35 12.03 -17.08
N ASP A 129 3.66 12.39 -18.32
CA ASP A 129 4.81 11.86 -19.05
C ASP A 129 6.13 12.60 -18.76
N HIS A 130 6.08 13.72 -18.05
CA HIS A 130 7.25 14.57 -17.74
C HIS A 130 7.82 14.31 -16.34
N PHE A 131 7.18 13.45 -15.57
CA PHE A 131 7.65 13.11 -14.23
C PHE A 131 8.80 12.10 -14.27
N SER A 132 9.77 12.29 -13.38
CA SER A 132 10.87 11.33 -13.23
C SER A 132 10.34 9.92 -12.87
N ILE A 133 10.98 8.90 -13.43
CA ILE A 133 10.62 7.49 -13.18
C ILE A 133 10.67 7.16 -11.69
N SER A 134 11.65 7.69 -10.95
CA SER A 134 11.78 7.45 -9.51
C SER A 134 10.58 7.96 -8.70
N GLN A 135 10.06 9.15 -9.05
CA GLN A 135 8.85 9.70 -8.43
C GLN A 135 7.60 8.91 -8.85
N LEU A 136 7.51 8.50 -10.11
CA LEU A 136 6.40 7.69 -10.61
C LEU A 136 6.34 6.31 -9.94
N VAL A 137 7.48 5.65 -9.74
CA VAL A 137 7.56 4.37 -9.01
C VAL A 137 7.04 4.52 -7.59
N THR A 138 7.44 5.60 -6.89
CA THR A 138 6.96 5.88 -5.53
C THR A 138 5.45 6.14 -5.52
N TYR A 139 4.95 6.93 -6.46
CA TYR A 139 3.53 7.24 -6.59
C TYR A 139 2.71 5.97 -6.86
N ARG A 140 3.09 5.20 -7.88
CA ARG A 140 2.41 3.96 -8.28
C ARG A 140 2.42 2.91 -7.17
N TYR A 141 3.51 2.83 -6.40
CA TYR A 141 3.58 1.98 -5.20
C TYR A 141 2.48 2.33 -4.16
N TYR A 142 2.33 3.61 -3.81
CA TYR A 142 1.32 4.02 -2.84
C TYR A 142 -0.10 3.94 -3.39
N VAL A 143 -0.33 4.29 -4.65
CA VAL A 143 -1.66 4.15 -5.29
C VAL A 143 -2.06 2.68 -5.36
N GLY A 144 -1.15 1.80 -5.73
CA GLY A 144 -1.41 0.36 -5.75
C GLY A 144 -1.70 -0.22 -4.37
N ARG A 145 -0.97 0.20 -3.33
CA ARG A 145 -1.29 -0.18 -1.94
C ARG A 145 -2.67 0.30 -1.52
N LYS A 146 -3.05 1.54 -1.86
CA LYS A 146 -4.39 2.06 -1.57
C LYS A 146 -5.46 1.21 -2.27
N ALA A 147 -5.29 0.92 -3.56
CA ALA A 147 -6.21 0.09 -4.33
C ALA A 147 -6.36 -1.32 -3.71
N MET A 148 -5.26 -1.92 -3.25
CA MET A 148 -5.29 -3.20 -2.51
C MET A 148 -6.15 -3.10 -1.25
N PHE A 149 -6.01 -2.04 -0.45
CA PHE A 149 -6.84 -1.84 0.75
C PHE A 149 -8.32 -1.57 0.42
N ASP A 150 -8.59 -0.91 -0.72
CA ASP A 150 -9.95 -0.72 -1.24
C ASP A 150 -10.52 -1.98 -1.90
N SER A 151 -9.81 -3.12 -1.86
CA SER A 151 -10.18 -4.39 -2.52
C SER A 151 -10.22 -4.33 -4.06
N ASP A 152 -9.65 -3.30 -4.67
CA ASP A 152 -9.52 -3.17 -6.13
C ASP A 152 -8.22 -3.84 -6.60
N PHE A 153 -8.25 -5.17 -6.64
CA PHE A 153 -7.06 -5.98 -6.90
C PHE A 153 -6.51 -5.85 -8.33
N LYS A 154 -7.38 -5.63 -9.32
CA LYS A 154 -6.96 -5.45 -10.73
C LYS A 154 -6.12 -4.19 -10.89
N ASN A 155 -6.64 -3.05 -10.41
CA ASN A 155 -5.86 -1.81 -10.46
C ASN A 155 -4.61 -1.92 -9.58
N ALA A 156 -4.71 -2.51 -8.37
CA ALA A 156 -3.56 -2.72 -7.50
C ALA A 156 -2.43 -3.50 -8.20
N GLU A 157 -2.79 -4.55 -8.94
CA GLU A 157 -1.85 -5.35 -9.74
C GLU A 157 -1.12 -4.48 -10.77
N ASP A 158 -1.84 -3.69 -11.57
CA ASP A 158 -1.26 -2.84 -12.60
C ASP A 158 -0.30 -1.80 -12.01
N TYR A 159 -0.75 -1.11 -10.95
CA TYR A 159 0.02 -0.09 -10.24
C TYR A 159 1.31 -0.66 -9.63
N LEU A 160 1.21 -1.78 -8.92
CA LEU A 160 2.34 -2.41 -8.24
C LEU A 160 3.29 -3.11 -9.22
N THR A 161 2.77 -3.70 -10.29
CA THR A 161 3.57 -4.31 -11.37
C THR A 161 4.40 -3.22 -12.07
N PHE A 162 3.79 -2.09 -12.41
CA PHE A 162 4.53 -0.95 -12.96
C PHE A 162 5.64 -0.51 -12.01
N ALA A 163 5.33 -0.33 -10.72
CA ALA A 163 6.32 0.09 -9.73
C ALA A 163 7.49 -0.91 -9.65
N PHE A 164 7.22 -2.22 -9.65
CA PHE A 164 8.26 -3.24 -9.58
C PHE A 164 9.17 -3.28 -10.82
N LEU A 165 8.56 -3.21 -12.01
CA LEU A 165 9.28 -3.28 -13.28
C LEU A 165 10.11 -2.04 -13.56
N ARG A 166 9.60 -0.85 -13.21
CA ARG A 166 10.28 0.43 -13.40
C ARG A 166 11.20 0.82 -12.25
N CYS A 167 11.14 0.12 -11.13
CA CYS A 167 12.10 0.29 -10.04
C CYS A 167 13.49 -0.16 -10.49
N ASP A 168 14.48 0.68 -10.15
CA ASP A 168 15.88 0.43 -10.45
C ASP A 168 16.35 -0.95 -9.94
N ARG A 169 17.18 -1.63 -10.72
CA ARG A 169 17.60 -3.02 -10.46
C ARG A 169 18.47 -3.13 -9.21
N GLU A 170 19.26 -2.11 -8.88
CA GLU A 170 20.13 -2.05 -7.71
C GLU A 170 19.35 -1.71 -6.44
N SER A 171 18.15 -1.13 -6.58
CA SER A 171 17.25 -0.79 -5.48
C SER A 171 16.50 -2.02 -4.91
N VAL A 172 17.24 -3.05 -4.49
CA VAL A 172 16.69 -4.34 -4.00
C VAL A 172 15.70 -4.13 -2.85
N ARG A 173 16.00 -3.21 -1.92
CA ARG A 173 15.11 -2.88 -0.80
C ARG A 173 13.74 -2.36 -1.26
N ASN A 174 13.72 -1.49 -2.27
CA ASN A 174 12.48 -0.93 -2.80
C ASN A 174 11.67 -2.00 -3.54
N LYS A 175 12.34 -2.84 -4.33
CA LYS A 175 11.71 -4.00 -4.98
C LYS A 175 11.09 -4.95 -3.97
N ARG A 176 11.79 -5.25 -2.88
CA ARG A 176 11.27 -6.05 -1.77
C ARG A 176 10.02 -5.43 -1.17
N LEU A 177 10.02 -4.12 -0.89
CA LEU A 177 8.84 -3.41 -0.37
C LEU A 177 7.65 -3.49 -1.33
N ILE A 178 7.88 -3.35 -2.63
CA ILE A 178 6.80 -3.48 -3.64
C ILE A 178 6.25 -4.91 -3.65
N LEU A 179 7.13 -5.92 -3.60
CA LEU A 179 6.73 -7.33 -3.63
C LEU A 179 5.90 -7.77 -2.43
N ILE A 180 6.14 -7.21 -1.24
CA ILE A 180 5.33 -7.49 -0.04
C ILE A 180 3.84 -7.24 -0.31
N TYR A 181 3.50 -6.25 -1.15
CA TYR A 181 2.11 -5.94 -1.50
C TYR A 181 1.69 -6.57 -2.83
N LEU A 182 2.60 -6.70 -3.81
CA LEU A 182 2.28 -7.29 -5.11
C LEU A 182 1.99 -8.79 -5.02
N ILE A 183 2.72 -9.53 -4.17
CA ILE A 183 2.54 -10.98 -4.01
C ILE A 183 1.12 -11.33 -3.54
N PRO A 184 0.59 -10.78 -2.41
CA PRO A 184 -0.78 -11.03 -1.99
C PRO A 184 -1.81 -10.71 -3.08
N VAL A 185 -1.65 -9.58 -3.79
CA VAL A 185 -2.56 -9.17 -4.87
C VAL A 185 -2.55 -10.18 -6.01
N LYS A 186 -1.37 -10.58 -6.50
CA LYS A 186 -1.24 -11.60 -7.56
C LYS A 186 -1.81 -12.95 -7.12
N MET A 187 -1.58 -13.35 -5.87
CA MET A 187 -2.13 -14.60 -5.33
C MET A 187 -3.66 -14.58 -5.29
N LEU A 188 -4.28 -13.45 -4.92
CA LEU A 188 -5.74 -13.27 -4.95
C LEU A 188 -6.30 -13.33 -6.38
N LEU A 189 -5.51 -12.92 -7.37
CA LEU A 189 -5.85 -13.06 -8.79
C LEU A 189 -5.51 -14.46 -9.35
N GLY A 190 -5.06 -15.39 -8.51
CA GLY A 190 -4.74 -16.77 -8.88
C GLY A 190 -3.32 -17.00 -9.40
N HIS A 191 -2.44 -16.00 -9.37
CA HIS A 191 -1.05 -16.11 -9.78
C HIS A 191 -0.12 -16.30 -8.58
N MET A 192 0.45 -17.50 -8.46
CA MET A 192 1.40 -17.82 -7.39
C MET A 192 2.83 -17.38 -7.74
N PRO A 193 3.59 -16.80 -6.78
CA PRO A 193 4.99 -16.46 -7.01
C PRO A 193 5.86 -17.71 -7.09
N SER A 194 6.97 -17.62 -7.84
CA SER A 194 7.98 -18.67 -7.85
C SER A 194 8.88 -18.61 -6.61
N GLU A 195 9.34 -19.77 -6.16
CA GLU A 195 10.23 -19.85 -4.98
C GLU A 195 11.54 -19.08 -5.19
N GLY A 196 12.09 -19.10 -6.41
CA GLY A 196 13.28 -18.32 -6.76
C GLY A 196 13.09 -16.81 -6.58
N LEU A 197 11.89 -16.29 -6.85
CA LEU A 197 11.57 -14.88 -6.58
C LEU A 197 11.57 -14.59 -5.07
N LEU A 198 10.96 -15.47 -4.27
CA LEU A 198 10.89 -15.32 -2.81
C LEU A 198 12.28 -15.35 -2.19
N ARG A 199 13.13 -16.30 -2.59
CA ARG A 199 14.52 -16.39 -2.13
C ARG A 199 15.34 -15.15 -2.51
N LYS A 200 15.18 -14.66 -3.75
CA LYS A 200 15.93 -13.49 -4.25
C LYS A 200 15.67 -12.21 -3.45
N TYR A 201 14.46 -12.02 -2.95
CA TYR A 201 14.06 -10.81 -2.23
C TYR A 201 13.83 -11.02 -0.73
N ASP A 202 14.24 -12.17 -0.18
CA ASP A 202 14.07 -12.49 1.24
C ASP A 202 12.61 -12.37 1.71
N LEU A 203 11.73 -13.12 1.03
CA LEU A 203 10.28 -13.17 1.25
C LEU A 203 9.80 -14.62 1.46
N MET A 204 10.63 -15.45 2.10
CA MET A 204 10.32 -16.86 2.36
C MET A 204 9.13 -17.06 3.29
N GLN A 205 8.69 -16.03 4.02
CA GLN A 205 7.46 -16.07 4.82
C GLN A 205 6.23 -16.42 3.97
N PHE A 206 6.26 -16.12 2.67
CA PHE A 206 5.17 -16.48 1.74
C PHE A 206 5.24 -17.93 1.24
N SER A 207 6.34 -18.68 1.41
CA SER A 207 6.49 -20.00 0.76
C SER A 207 5.44 -21.00 1.22
N GLU A 208 5.21 -21.09 2.54
CA GLU A 208 4.22 -22.00 3.11
C GLU A 208 2.79 -21.58 2.75
N VAL A 209 2.53 -20.27 2.71
CA VAL A 209 1.23 -19.73 2.26
C VAL A 209 0.96 -20.15 0.81
N VAL A 210 1.96 -20.02 -0.07
CA VAL A 210 1.86 -20.40 -1.49
C VAL A 210 1.61 -21.90 -1.65
N SER A 211 2.34 -22.74 -0.91
CA SER A 211 2.13 -24.20 -0.92
C SER A 211 0.72 -24.55 -0.46
N ALA A 212 0.27 -23.97 0.65
CA ALA A 212 -1.05 -24.22 1.23
C ALA A 212 -2.19 -23.85 0.28
N VAL A 213 -2.14 -22.66 -0.33
CA VAL A 213 -3.17 -22.21 -1.27
C VAL A 213 -3.17 -23.07 -2.53
N THR A 214 -1.98 -23.39 -3.07
CA THR A 214 -1.85 -24.24 -4.27
C THR A 214 -2.39 -25.66 -4.03
N GLU A 215 -2.15 -26.19 -2.83
CA GLU A 215 -2.64 -27.50 -2.43
C GLU A 215 -4.13 -27.49 -2.01
N GLY A 216 -4.74 -26.32 -1.77
CA GLY A 216 -6.08 -26.25 -1.18
C GLY A 216 -6.10 -26.74 0.28
N ASN A 217 -5.00 -26.59 1.02
CA ASN A 217 -4.89 -27.06 2.40
C ASN A 217 -5.15 -25.90 3.38
N LEU A 218 -6.38 -25.81 3.90
CA LEU A 218 -6.80 -24.74 4.80
C LEU A 218 -6.07 -24.77 6.15
N LEU A 219 -5.87 -25.95 6.74
CA LEU A 219 -5.15 -26.09 8.00
C LEU A 219 -3.71 -25.60 7.89
N ARG A 220 -3.03 -25.96 6.79
CA ARG A 220 -1.67 -25.51 6.51
C ARG A 220 -1.63 -24.01 6.26
N LEU A 221 -2.66 -23.44 5.63
CA LEU A 221 -2.76 -22.00 5.41
C LEU A 221 -2.85 -21.27 6.75
N ASP A 222 -3.75 -21.68 7.65
CA ASP A 222 -3.90 -21.06 8.97
C ASP A 222 -2.60 -21.15 9.78
N ASN A 223 -1.96 -22.32 9.81
CA ASN A 223 -0.66 -22.49 10.47
C ASN A 223 0.43 -21.59 9.87
N ALA A 224 0.46 -21.43 8.54
CA ALA A 224 1.43 -20.59 7.85
C ALA A 224 1.24 -19.09 8.15
N LEU A 225 -0.02 -18.66 8.24
CA LEU A 225 -0.38 -17.29 8.64
C LEU A 225 -0.01 -17.02 10.09
N SER A 226 -0.32 -17.93 11.01
CA SER A 226 0.04 -17.80 12.43
C SER A 226 1.55 -17.83 12.66
N ALA A 227 2.28 -18.73 11.98
CA ALA A 227 3.74 -18.85 12.14
C ALA A 227 4.50 -17.56 11.73
N ASN A 228 3.94 -16.77 10.82
CA ASN A 228 4.56 -15.52 10.32
C ASN A 228 3.68 -14.29 10.61
N GLU A 229 2.79 -14.38 11.59
CA GLU A 229 1.77 -13.37 11.89
C GLU A 229 2.40 -11.99 12.12
N ASP A 230 3.45 -11.93 12.95
CA ASP A 230 4.20 -10.71 13.24
C ASP A 230 4.66 -9.97 11.98
N PHE A 231 5.17 -10.70 10.99
CA PHE A 231 5.66 -10.12 9.74
C PHE A 231 4.49 -9.57 8.90
N PHE A 232 3.40 -10.32 8.79
CA PHE A 232 2.23 -9.94 8.00
C PHE A 232 1.45 -8.79 8.62
N ILE A 233 1.32 -8.75 9.96
CA ILE A 233 0.70 -7.65 10.70
C ILE A 233 1.55 -6.38 10.59
N LYS A 234 2.86 -6.47 10.85
CA LYS A 234 3.77 -5.30 10.72
C LYS A 234 3.78 -4.74 9.29
N SER A 235 3.60 -5.58 8.29
CA SER A 235 3.52 -5.19 6.88
C SER A 235 2.13 -4.67 6.47
N GLY A 236 1.11 -4.88 7.30
CA GLY A 236 -0.28 -4.49 7.04
C GLY A 236 -0.97 -5.32 5.95
N ILE A 237 -0.58 -6.58 5.77
CA ILE A 237 -1.13 -7.48 4.73
C ILE A 237 -1.84 -8.72 5.27
N TYR A 238 -1.84 -8.93 6.58
CA TYR A 238 -2.46 -10.10 7.22
C TYR A 238 -3.91 -10.32 6.76
N LEU A 239 -4.76 -9.29 6.89
CA LEU A 239 -6.17 -9.35 6.47
C LEU A 239 -6.35 -9.58 4.96
N ILE A 240 -5.38 -9.18 4.14
CA ILE A 240 -5.41 -9.43 2.69
C ILE A 240 -5.09 -10.90 2.42
N LEU A 241 -4.14 -11.48 3.16
CA LEU A 241 -3.77 -12.89 3.05
C LEU A 241 -4.87 -13.81 3.58
N GLU A 242 -5.64 -13.42 4.60
CA GLU A 242 -6.79 -14.21 5.06
C GLU A 242 -7.85 -14.41 3.97
N ARG A 243 -7.99 -13.46 3.03
CA ARG A 243 -8.89 -13.63 1.88
C ARG A 243 -8.48 -14.75 0.93
N LEU A 244 -7.23 -15.24 1.01
CA LEU A 244 -6.80 -16.43 0.27
C LEU A 244 -7.51 -17.70 0.73
N LYS A 245 -8.20 -17.70 1.89
CA LYS A 245 -9.05 -18.81 2.32
C LYS A 245 -10.09 -19.16 1.25
N GLY A 246 -10.74 -18.18 0.61
CA GLY A 246 -11.71 -18.42 -0.46
C GLY A 246 -11.10 -19.21 -1.64
N ILE A 247 -9.93 -18.80 -2.11
CA ILE A 247 -9.21 -19.50 -3.18
C ILE A 247 -8.78 -20.90 -2.74
N THR A 248 -8.42 -21.06 -1.47
CA THR A 248 -8.01 -22.35 -0.89
C THR A 248 -9.20 -23.30 -0.80
N TYR A 249 -10.38 -22.83 -0.38
CA TYR A 249 -11.64 -23.59 -0.46
C TYR A 249 -11.94 -24.02 -1.90
N ARG A 250 -11.86 -23.09 -2.86
CA ARG A 250 -12.06 -23.39 -4.29
C ARG A 250 -11.13 -24.50 -4.76
N ASN A 251 -9.84 -24.42 -4.43
CA ASN A 251 -8.85 -25.41 -4.84
C ASN A 251 -9.09 -26.77 -4.17
N LEU A 252 -9.49 -26.79 -2.89
CA LEU A 252 -9.87 -28.00 -2.16
C LEU A 252 -11.08 -28.69 -2.80
N PHE A 253 -12.16 -27.95 -3.01
CA PHE A 253 -13.40 -28.49 -3.59
C PHE A 253 -13.21 -28.94 -5.03
N LYS A 254 -12.37 -28.24 -5.80
CA LYS A 254 -11.96 -28.70 -7.13
C LYS A 254 -11.27 -30.06 -7.08
N LYS A 255 -10.42 -30.33 -6.08
CA LYS A 255 -9.80 -31.66 -5.91
C LYS A 255 -10.83 -32.74 -5.59
N VAL A 256 -11.78 -32.45 -4.68
CA VAL A 256 -12.86 -33.39 -4.33
C VAL A 256 -13.70 -33.72 -5.56
N TYR A 257 -14.08 -32.71 -6.35
CA TYR A 257 -14.80 -32.90 -7.61
C TYR A 257 -14.03 -33.81 -8.59
N LEU A 258 -12.75 -33.54 -8.80
CA LEU A 258 -11.90 -34.34 -9.71
C LEU A 258 -11.72 -35.78 -9.24
N LEU A 259 -11.74 -36.02 -7.92
CA LEU A 259 -11.64 -37.36 -7.33
C LEU A 259 -12.93 -38.16 -7.49
N LEU A 260 -14.09 -37.54 -7.25
CA LEU A 260 -15.39 -38.20 -7.35
C LEU A 260 -15.77 -38.57 -8.78
N LYS A 261 -15.32 -37.79 -9.78
CA LYS A 261 -15.60 -38.01 -11.22
C LYS A 261 -17.10 -38.13 -11.54
N THR A 262 -17.97 -37.55 -10.72
CA THR A 262 -19.42 -37.49 -10.93
C THR A 262 -19.87 -36.05 -11.21
N HIS A 263 -20.96 -35.91 -11.96
CA HIS A 263 -21.56 -34.60 -12.26
C HIS A 263 -22.46 -34.09 -11.12
N GLN A 264 -22.93 -34.99 -10.25
CA GLN A 264 -23.63 -34.69 -9.02
C GLN A 264 -22.70 -34.98 -7.85
N ILE A 265 -22.38 -33.95 -7.06
CA ILE A 265 -21.49 -34.04 -5.90
C ILE A 265 -22.37 -33.95 -4.65
N PRO A 266 -22.39 -34.97 -3.79
CA PRO A 266 -23.01 -34.87 -2.47
C PRO A 266 -22.30 -33.78 -1.64
N ILE A 267 -23.06 -32.89 -1.02
CA ILE A 267 -22.51 -31.78 -0.22
C ILE A 267 -21.71 -32.34 0.97
N GLU A 268 -22.14 -33.49 1.49
CA GLU A 268 -21.48 -34.22 2.57
C GLU A 268 -20.04 -34.60 2.23
N ALA A 269 -19.71 -34.81 0.94
CA ALA A 269 -18.34 -35.10 0.53
C ALA A 269 -17.40 -33.91 0.82
N PHE A 270 -17.89 -32.67 0.63
CA PHE A 270 -17.14 -31.49 1.01
C PHE A 270 -17.04 -31.35 2.53
N LEU A 271 -18.11 -31.64 3.28
CA LEU A 271 -18.12 -31.61 4.74
C LEU A 271 -17.08 -32.56 5.35
N VAL A 272 -17.01 -33.81 4.86
CA VAL A 272 -16.01 -34.79 5.29
C VAL A 272 -14.60 -34.27 5.04
N THR A 273 -14.39 -33.61 3.89
CA THR A 273 -13.09 -33.04 3.54
C THR A 273 -12.71 -31.88 4.47
N LEU A 274 -13.65 -31.01 4.85
CA LEU A 274 -13.41 -29.93 5.80
C LEU A 274 -13.08 -30.45 7.21
N ARG A 275 -13.81 -31.46 7.68
CA ARG A 275 -13.51 -32.14 8.95
C ARG A 275 -12.13 -32.78 8.95
N TYR A 276 -11.72 -33.39 7.83
CA TYR A 276 -10.36 -33.90 7.68
C TYR A 276 -9.29 -32.79 7.79
N MET A 277 -9.62 -31.57 7.36
CA MET A 277 -8.78 -30.39 7.54
C MET A 277 -8.92 -29.75 8.93
N LYS A 278 -9.55 -30.42 9.91
CA LYS A 278 -9.80 -29.94 11.28
C LYS A 278 -10.62 -28.65 11.36
N ILE A 279 -11.44 -28.40 10.35
CA ILE A 279 -12.45 -27.35 10.38
C ILE A 279 -13.72 -28.02 10.88
N GLU A 280 -13.88 -28.04 12.21
CA GLU A 280 -14.98 -28.76 12.88
C GLU A 280 -16.20 -27.87 13.13
N ASP A 281 -16.02 -26.55 13.09
CA ASP A 281 -17.07 -25.56 13.37
C ASP A 281 -18.06 -25.37 12.21
N VAL A 282 -17.74 -25.88 11.01
CA VAL A 282 -18.57 -25.70 9.82
C VAL A 282 -19.64 -26.79 9.75
N ASP A 283 -20.90 -26.37 9.88
CA ASP A 283 -22.06 -27.23 9.66
C ASP A 283 -22.49 -27.29 8.17
N LEU A 284 -23.58 -28.01 7.89
CA LEU A 284 -24.07 -28.14 6.51
C LEU A 284 -24.60 -26.82 5.94
N ASP A 285 -25.18 -25.96 6.77
CA ASP A 285 -25.78 -24.70 6.35
C ASP A 285 -24.68 -23.68 6.01
N GLU A 286 -23.63 -23.62 6.84
CA GLU A 286 -22.43 -22.83 6.57
C GLU A 286 -21.70 -23.32 5.33
N LEU A 287 -21.57 -24.64 5.14
CA LEU A 287 -20.96 -25.20 3.94
C LEU A 287 -21.73 -24.83 2.67
N GLN A 288 -23.07 -24.88 2.71
CA GLN A 288 -23.90 -24.42 1.60
C GLN A 288 -23.66 -22.94 1.28
N CYS A 289 -23.53 -22.10 2.32
CA CYS A 289 -23.19 -20.69 2.17
C CYS A 289 -21.81 -20.48 1.53
N ILE A 290 -20.78 -21.21 1.98
CA ILE A 290 -19.43 -21.16 1.41
C ILE A 290 -19.47 -21.53 -0.07
N ILE A 291 -20.16 -22.63 -0.43
CA ILE A 291 -20.29 -23.08 -1.82
C ILE A 291 -21.03 -22.04 -2.66
N ALA A 292 -22.13 -21.47 -2.15
CA ALA A 292 -22.89 -20.43 -2.85
C ALA A 292 -22.02 -19.20 -3.16
N ASN A 293 -21.21 -18.75 -2.20
CA ASN A 293 -20.27 -17.65 -2.41
C ASN A 293 -19.22 -17.98 -3.47
N LEU A 294 -18.66 -19.20 -3.45
CA LEU A 294 -17.68 -19.66 -4.45
C LEU A 294 -18.25 -19.82 -5.86
N ILE A 295 -19.58 -19.99 -6.00
CA ILE A 295 -20.26 -20.04 -7.31
C ILE A 295 -20.53 -18.62 -7.83
N TYR A 296 -20.78 -17.67 -6.92
CA TYR A 296 -21.04 -16.28 -7.27
C TYR A 296 -19.77 -15.54 -7.72
N GLU A 297 -18.63 -15.80 -7.05
CA GLU A 297 -17.31 -15.20 -7.33
C GLU A 297 -16.62 -15.75 -8.59
#